data_AF-A0A7J9FNG3-F1
#
_entry.id   AF-A0A7J9FNG3-F1
#
_cell.length_a   1.000
_cell.length_b   1.000
_cell.length_c   1.000
_cell.angle_alpha   90.00
_cell.angle_beta   90.00
_cell.angle_gamma   90.00
#
_symmetry.space_group_name_H-M   'P 1'
#
loop_
_entity.id
_entity.type
_entity.pdbx_description
1 polymer ?
#
loop_
_entity_poly.entity_id
_entity_poly.type
_entity_poly.pdbx_seq_one_letter_code
_entity_poly.pdbx_strand_id
1 'polypeptide(L)'
;SSLVTLDLSYNHLKGNIPNWVSNLSELSYLLLRRNHFEGEIPIQLCKLDRLSLIDLSQNNISGGIPYCLKVSALNYVSEQYILRQNYYHNMPILMSIENSIEYTVKSRSYNYKRRMLQYMSGIDLSCNKLTGEISFETKKIMKLFTLNLSHNSLTGPVPRAFSNLKDMESLDLSYNNLTGNIPAEFVLLHFLGYFNVSYNNLSGKTPERIGQLGAFVESSYVGNPFLCGSLVGKNCSPVETPLKPKALVGNKEDHGFIDMDAFYASFFACYMVVLLCITVVLYINPYWRHAWFYYIQMVIDSCYYFVVDNFPINFCGGNM
;
A
#
# COMPACT_ATOMS: atom_id res chain seq x y z
N SER A 1 -19.00 9.50 -26.38
CA SER A 1 -19.27 10.23 -25.12
C SER A 1 -18.17 11.24 -24.92
N SER A 2 -18.47 12.43 -24.39
CA SER A 2 -17.50 13.49 -24.06
C SER A 2 -17.02 13.45 -22.60
N LEU A 3 -17.34 12.38 -21.86
CA LEU A 3 -17.00 12.24 -20.45
C LEU A 3 -15.49 12.05 -20.28
N VAL A 4 -14.85 12.98 -19.56
CA VAL A 4 -13.39 12.96 -19.29
C VAL A 4 -13.06 12.39 -17.91
N THR A 5 -13.88 12.71 -16.92
CA THR A 5 -13.72 12.26 -15.53
C THR A 5 -14.95 11.47 -15.11
N LEU A 6 -14.75 10.23 -14.67
CA LEU A 6 -15.76 9.43 -13.99
C LEU A 6 -15.27 9.16 -12.57
N ASP A 7 -15.79 9.92 -11.62
CA ASP A 7 -15.52 9.74 -10.20
C ASP A 7 -16.78 9.22 -9.50
N LEU A 8 -16.70 7.97 -9.03
CA LEU A 8 -17.71 7.31 -8.22
C LEU A 8 -17.12 6.84 -6.89
N SER A 9 -16.00 7.43 -6.48
CA SER A 9 -15.28 7.05 -5.26
C SER A 9 -16.13 7.26 -4.01
N TYR A 10 -15.83 6.53 -2.94
CA TYR A 10 -16.50 6.66 -1.63
C TYR A 10 -18.00 6.40 -1.67
N ASN A 11 -18.41 5.34 -2.36
CA ASN A 11 -19.80 4.91 -2.41
C ASN A 11 -19.95 3.46 -1.92
N HIS A 12 -21.18 2.95 -1.96
CA HIS A 12 -21.50 1.56 -1.63
C HIS A 12 -21.82 0.73 -2.90
N LEU A 13 -21.22 1.08 -4.05
CA LEU A 13 -21.49 0.39 -5.32
C LEU A 13 -20.97 -1.05 -5.28
N LYS A 14 -21.73 -1.97 -5.85
CA LYS A 14 -21.50 -3.43 -5.84
C LYS A 14 -21.53 -4.01 -7.26
N GLY A 15 -21.09 -5.25 -7.38
CA GLY A 15 -21.03 -5.98 -8.64
C GLY A 15 -19.75 -5.69 -9.42
N ASN A 16 -19.71 -6.11 -10.68
CA ASN A 16 -18.51 -5.97 -11.51
C ASN A 16 -18.39 -4.58 -12.12
N ILE A 17 -17.15 -4.17 -12.42
CA ILE A 17 -16.92 -2.97 -13.25
C ILE A 17 -17.51 -3.24 -14.63
N PRO A 18 -18.46 -2.41 -15.11
CA PRO A 18 -19.21 -2.75 -16.32
C PRO A 18 -18.43 -2.43 -17.60
N ASN A 19 -18.56 -3.30 -18.60
CA ASN A 19 -17.83 -3.20 -19.86
C ASN A 19 -18.14 -1.93 -20.67
N TRP A 20 -19.31 -1.30 -20.46
CA TRP A 20 -19.66 -0.06 -21.18
C TRP A 20 -18.71 1.09 -20.88
N VAL A 21 -17.94 1.04 -19.78
CA VAL A 21 -16.89 2.02 -19.47
C VAL A 21 -15.90 2.13 -20.63
N SER A 22 -15.66 1.04 -21.39
CA SER A 22 -14.80 1.08 -22.58
C SER A 22 -15.34 1.92 -23.73
N ASN A 23 -16.62 2.29 -23.74
CA ASN A 23 -17.22 3.14 -24.77
C ASN A 23 -16.98 4.64 -24.51
N LEU A 24 -16.35 4.99 -23.39
CA LEU A 24 -16.00 6.36 -23.02
C LEU A 24 -14.61 6.72 -23.57
N SER A 25 -14.50 6.85 -24.89
CA SER A 25 -13.21 7.09 -25.59
C SER A 25 -12.44 8.34 -25.14
N GLU A 26 -13.12 9.31 -24.55
CA GLU A 26 -12.55 10.57 -24.04
C GLU A 26 -12.14 10.49 -22.56
N LEU A 27 -12.36 9.35 -21.90
CA LEU A 27 -12.12 9.19 -20.46
C LEU A 27 -10.62 9.25 -20.15
N SER A 28 -10.26 10.15 -19.25
CA SER A 28 -8.89 10.35 -18.77
C SER A 28 -8.72 9.96 -17.30
N TYR A 29 -9.77 10.06 -16.51
CA TYR A 29 -9.73 9.78 -15.08
C TYR A 29 -10.87 8.84 -14.70
N LEU A 30 -10.52 7.62 -14.28
CA LEU A 30 -11.46 6.63 -13.78
C LEU A 30 -11.19 6.38 -12.29
N LEU A 31 -12.08 6.85 -11.42
CA LEU A 31 -11.92 6.83 -9.98
C LEU A 31 -13.10 6.09 -9.35
N LEU A 32 -12.84 4.88 -8.88
CA LEU A 32 -13.83 3.97 -8.27
C LEU A 32 -13.43 3.56 -6.84
N ARG A 33 -12.50 4.31 -6.23
CA ARG A 33 -11.92 4.02 -4.92
C ARG A 33 -12.97 3.85 -3.84
N ARG A 34 -12.73 2.97 -2.86
CA ARG A 34 -13.61 2.79 -1.68
C ARG A 34 -15.06 2.51 -2.08
N ASN A 35 -15.25 1.38 -2.74
CA ASN A 35 -16.54 0.80 -3.09
C ASN A 35 -16.53 -0.70 -2.75
N HIS A 36 -17.52 -1.45 -3.22
CA HIS A 36 -17.62 -2.90 -3.08
C HIS A 36 -17.60 -3.57 -4.46
N PHE A 37 -16.88 -3.02 -5.43
CA PHE A 37 -16.73 -3.64 -6.74
C PHE A 37 -16.01 -4.98 -6.61
N GLU A 38 -16.47 -5.99 -7.33
CA GLU A 38 -15.97 -7.36 -7.32
C GLU A 38 -15.72 -7.88 -8.74
N GLY A 39 -15.34 -9.15 -8.87
CA GLY A 39 -14.97 -9.75 -10.15
C GLY A 39 -13.63 -9.23 -10.66
N GLU A 40 -13.37 -9.43 -11.95
CA GLU A 40 -12.10 -9.06 -12.58
C GLU A 40 -12.10 -7.64 -13.14
N ILE A 41 -10.91 -7.06 -13.32
CA ILE A 41 -10.74 -5.82 -14.08
C ILE A 41 -11.05 -6.13 -15.56
N PRO A 42 -12.06 -5.51 -16.18
CA PRO A 42 -12.45 -5.85 -17.55
C PRO A 42 -11.33 -5.57 -18.56
N ILE A 43 -10.98 -6.57 -19.37
CA ILE A 43 -9.98 -6.44 -20.45
C ILE A 43 -10.33 -5.31 -21.43
N GLN A 44 -11.60 -4.95 -21.54
CA GLN A 44 -12.11 -3.86 -22.38
C GLN A 44 -11.58 -2.50 -21.94
N LEU A 45 -11.16 -2.31 -20.68
CA LEU A 45 -10.50 -1.08 -20.24
C LEU A 45 -9.21 -0.78 -21.01
N CYS A 46 -8.56 -1.80 -21.58
CA CYS A 46 -7.40 -1.62 -22.46
C CYS A 46 -7.71 -0.83 -23.75
N LYS A 47 -8.99 -0.65 -24.12
CA LYS A 47 -9.40 0.15 -25.28
C LYS A 47 -9.36 1.66 -25.02
N LEU A 48 -9.22 2.07 -23.76
CA LEU A 48 -9.25 3.47 -23.37
C LEU A 48 -7.87 4.11 -23.53
N ASP A 49 -7.58 4.63 -24.72
CA ASP A 49 -6.26 5.16 -25.07
C ASP A 49 -5.90 6.49 -24.37
N ARG A 50 -6.88 7.18 -23.80
CA ARG A 50 -6.71 8.50 -23.16
C ARG A 50 -6.65 8.46 -21.64
N LEU A 51 -6.70 7.26 -21.03
CA LEU A 51 -6.60 7.12 -19.58
C LEU A 51 -5.24 7.64 -19.10
N SER A 52 -5.31 8.50 -18.09
CA SER A 52 -4.18 9.08 -17.38
C SER A 52 -4.14 8.52 -15.96
N LEU A 53 -5.27 8.52 -15.24
CA LEU A 53 -5.36 7.90 -13.92
C LEU A 53 -6.44 6.84 -13.87
N ILE A 54 -6.11 5.73 -13.24
CA ILE A 54 -7.05 4.73 -12.78
C ILE A 54 -6.84 4.50 -11.29
N ASP A 55 -7.90 4.66 -10.50
CA ASP A 55 -7.94 4.35 -9.08
C ASP A 55 -9.10 3.39 -8.81
N LEU A 56 -8.76 2.12 -8.62
CA LEU A 56 -9.69 1.06 -8.23
C LEU A 56 -9.44 0.60 -6.79
N SER A 57 -8.69 1.38 -6.01
CA SER A 57 -8.21 0.96 -4.70
C SER A 57 -9.35 0.76 -3.69
N GLN A 58 -9.13 -0.11 -2.70
CA GLN A 58 -10.07 -0.36 -1.61
C GLN A 58 -11.44 -0.85 -2.15
N ASN A 59 -11.38 -1.94 -2.92
CA ASN A 59 -12.53 -2.68 -3.43
C ASN A 59 -12.34 -4.18 -3.15
N ASN A 60 -13.18 -5.02 -3.75
CA ASN A 60 -13.16 -6.47 -3.61
C ASN A 60 -12.77 -7.16 -4.94
N ILE A 61 -12.03 -6.46 -5.81
CA ILE A 61 -11.68 -6.90 -7.16
C ILE A 61 -10.69 -8.07 -7.08
N SER A 62 -10.93 -9.11 -7.86
CA SER A 62 -10.16 -10.35 -7.91
C SER A 62 -9.60 -10.62 -9.31
N GLY A 63 -8.89 -11.75 -9.47
CA GLY A 63 -8.33 -12.14 -10.77
C GLY A 63 -7.03 -11.41 -11.11
N GLY A 64 -6.60 -11.55 -12.36
CA GLY A 64 -5.34 -10.99 -12.85
C GLY A 64 -5.43 -9.53 -13.26
N ILE A 65 -4.30 -8.82 -13.24
CA ILE A 65 -4.19 -7.49 -13.84
C ILE A 65 -4.11 -7.66 -15.37
N PRO A 66 -4.98 -6.99 -16.16
CA PRO A 66 -4.93 -7.08 -17.62
C PRO A 66 -3.59 -6.57 -18.17
N TYR A 67 -2.89 -7.42 -18.92
CA TYR A 67 -1.53 -7.14 -19.41
C TYR A 67 -1.45 -5.92 -20.35
N CYS A 68 -2.55 -5.56 -21.00
CA CYS A 68 -2.65 -4.42 -21.91
C CYS A 68 -3.08 -3.12 -21.21
N LEU A 69 -3.35 -3.15 -19.90
CA LEU A 69 -3.77 -1.97 -19.16
C LEU A 69 -2.64 -0.94 -19.21
N LYS A 70 -2.96 0.24 -19.76
CA LYS A 70 -2.01 1.32 -19.98
C LYS A 70 -2.63 2.64 -19.56
N VAL A 71 -1.77 3.54 -19.10
CA VAL A 71 -2.09 4.93 -18.82
C VAL A 71 -1.00 5.82 -19.41
N SER A 72 -1.38 7.02 -19.84
CA SER A 72 -0.47 8.03 -20.39
C SER A 72 -0.83 9.40 -19.85
N ALA A 73 0.15 10.19 -19.43
CA ALA A 73 -0.08 11.56 -19.00
C ALA A 73 -0.51 12.44 -20.19
N LEU A 74 -1.50 13.32 -19.97
CA LEU A 74 -2.14 14.09 -21.04
C LEU A 74 -1.17 15.05 -21.75
N ASN A 75 -0.20 15.63 -21.03
CA ASN A 75 0.80 16.50 -21.65
C ASN A 75 1.73 15.75 -22.62
N TYR A 76 1.90 14.44 -22.48
CA TYR A 76 2.70 13.65 -23.41
C TYR A 76 1.92 13.20 -24.63
N VAL A 77 0.60 13.11 -24.54
CA VAL A 77 -0.25 12.97 -25.73
C VAL A 77 -0.05 14.16 -26.68
N SER A 78 0.33 15.34 -26.14
CA SER A 78 0.60 16.53 -26.94
C SER A 78 1.91 16.52 -27.73
N GLU A 79 2.95 15.74 -27.41
CA GLU A 79 4.20 15.77 -28.22
C GLU A 79 4.01 15.20 -29.63
N GLN A 80 3.15 14.18 -29.79
CA GLN A 80 2.75 13.66 -31.11
C GLN A 80 1.60 14.46 -31.75
N TYR A 81 0.76 15.14 -30.96
CA TYR A 81 -0.38 15.93 -31.45
C TYR A 81 -0.04 17.38 -31.83
N ILE A 82 0.93 18.01 -31.15
CA ILE A 82 1.35 19.41 -31.39
C ILE A 82 1.98 19.57 -32.77
N LEU A 83 2.65 18.55 -33.31
CA LEU A 83 3.16 18.59 -34.69
C LEU A 83 2.05 18.56 -35.76
N ARG A 84 0.80 18.23 -35.40
CA ARG A 84 -0.32 18.15 -36.36
C ARG A 84 -1.34 19.28 -36.28
N GLN A 85 -1.41 20.04 -35.19
CA GLN A 85 -2.53 20.99 -34.98
C GLN A 85 -2.04 22.40 -34.66
N ASN A 86 -1.33 23.00 -35.60
CA ASN A 86 -1.05 24.44 -35.59
C ASN A 86 -2.20 25.28 -36.18
N TYR A 87 -3.40 24.72 -36.31
CA TYR A 87 -4.52 25.38 -36.95
C TYR A 87 -5.84 24.92 -36.31
N TYR A 88 -6.57 25.87 -35.74
CA TYR A 88 -7.94 25.81 -35.20
C TYR A 88 -8.18 25.35 -33.75
N HIS A 89 -8.59 26.36 -32.96
CA HIS A 89 -9.68 26.41 -31.98
C HIS A 89 -9.79 25.38 -30.84
N ASN A 90 -9.77 25.95 -29.63
CA ASN A 90 -10.48 25.51 -28.42
C ASN A 90 -10.42 24.02 -28.08
N MET A 91 -9.33 23.64 -27.40
CA MET A 91 -9.21 22.34 -26.73
C MET A 91 -10.31 22.15 -25.67
N PRO A 92 -11.20 21.14 -25.82
CA PRO A 92 -12.21 20.77 -24.81
C PRO A 92 -11.60 20.30 -23.49
N ILE A 93 -10.30 19.97 -23.49
CA ILE A 93 -9.52 19.47 -22.35
C ILE A 93 -9.57 20.44 -21.15
N LEU A 94 -9.71 21.76 -21.40
CA LEU A 94 -9.70 22.77 -20.35
C LEU A 94 -10.92 22.68 -19.40
N MET A 95 -12.06 22.17 -19.87
CA MET A 95 -13.31 22.16 -19.09
C MET A 95 -13.37 21.08 -18.00
N SER A 96 -12.60 19.98 -18.10
CA SER A 96 -12.61 18.90 -17.08
C SER A 96 -11.66 19.14 -15.89
N ILE A 97 -10.87 20.21 -15.98
CA ILE A 97 -9.66 20.43 -15.16
C ILE A 97 -9.91 21.36 -13.95
N GLU A 98 -11.14 21.87 -13.78
CA GLU A 98 -11.49 22.73 -12.64
C GLU A 98 -11.68 21.97 -11.33
N ASN A 99 -12.20 20.73 -11.39
CA ASN A 99 -12.48 19.92 -10.21
C ASN A 99 -11.19 19.26 -9.69
N SER A 100 -11.00 19.25 -8.36
CA SER A 100 -9.95 18.43 -7.76
C SER A 100 -10.26 16.97 -7.92
N ILE A 101 -9.22 16.22 -8.26
CA ILE A 101 -9.20 14.77 -8.12
C ILE A 101 -8.35 14.45 -6.90
N GLU A 102 -8.93 13.72 -5.96
CA GLU A 102 -8.17 13.10 -4.89
C GLU A 102 -7.45 11.87 -5.44
N TYR A 103 -6.13 11.80 -5.27
CA TYR A 103 -5.34 10.65 -5.71
C TYR A 103 -4.18 10.39 -4.75
N THR A 104 -3.79 9.13 -4.60
CA THR A 104 -2.73 8.72 -3.68
C THR A 104 -1.38 8.62 -4.38
N VAL A 105 -0.39 9.36 -3.88
CA VAL A 105 1.01 9.32 -4.35
C VAL A 105 1.91 9.25 -3.12
N LYS A 106 2.90 8.33 -3.11
CA LYS A 106 3.79 8.10 -1.95
C LYS A 106 3.02 7.83 -0.65
N SER A 107 1.99 6.98 -0.72
CA SER A 107 1.09 6.64 0.39
C SER A 107 0.32 7.80 1.02
N ARG A 108 0.24 8.97 0.35
CA ARG A 108 -0.54 10.12 0.83
C ARG A 108 -1.53 10.56 -0.25
N SER A 109 -2.78 10.73 0.14
CA SER A 109 -3.82 11.24 -0.75
C SER A 109 -3.73 12.78 -0.79
N TYR A 110 -3.67 13.33 -2.01
CA TYR A 110 -3.68 14.76 -2.26
C TYR A 110 -4.76 15.12 -3.26
N ASN A 111 -5.25 16.36 -3.16
CA ASN A 111 -6.18 16.93 -4.14
C ASN A 111 -5.38 17.60 -5.25
N TYR A 112 -5.32 16.97 -6.41
CA TYR A 112 -4.67 17.49 -7.60
C TYR A 112 -5.66 18.27 -8.44
N LYS A 113 -5.24 19.43 -8.94
CA LYS A 113 -6.04 20.35 -9.75
C LYS A 113 -5.24 20.88 -10.93
N ARG A 114 -5.94 21.39 -11.95
CA ARG A 114 -5.34 22.22 -13.00
C ARG A 114 -4.23 21.49 -13.75
N ARG A 115 -3.12 22.21 -14.00
CA ARG A 115 -1.97 21.72 -14.77
C ARG A 115 -1.31 20.50 -14.16
N MET A 116 -1.41 20.29 -12.84
CA MET A 116 -0.80 19.13 -12.18
C MET A 116 -1.37 17.82 -12.73
N LEU A 117 -2.69 17.75 -12.95
CA LEU A 117 -3.36 16.56 -13.47
C LEU A 117 -2.91 16.18 -14.89
N GLN A 118 -2.35 17.12 -15.66
CA GLN A 118 -1.87 16.86 -17.01
C GLN A 118 -0.52 16.13 -17.03
N TYR A 119 0.23 16.18 -15.92
CA TYR A 119 1.50 15.47 -15.74
C TYR A 119 1.34 14.13 -15.02
N MET A 120 0.14 13.86 -14.49
CA MET A 120 -0.11 12.63 -13.76
C MET A 120 -0.40 11.47 -14.71
N SER A 121 0.16 10.31 -14.36
CA SER A 121 -0.09 9.03 -15.02
C SER A 121 0.06 7.93 -13.98
N GLY A 122 -1.03 7.23 -13.66
CA GLY A 122 -1.08 6.48 -12.42
C GLY A 122 -2.04 5.32 -12.44
N ILE A 123 -1.61 4.22 -11.83
CA ILE A 123 -2.42 3.04 -11.60
C ILE A 123 -2.41 2.76 -10.09
N ASP A 124 -3.56 2.92 -9.44
CA ASP A 124 -3.75 2.49 -8.05
C ASP A 124 -4.79 1.36 -8.02
N LEU A 125 -4.32 0.15 -7.70
CA LEU A 125 -5.13 -1.06 -7.54
C LEU A 125 -5.02 -1.62 -6.12
N SER A 126 -4.53 -0.82 -5.18
CA SER A 126 -4.22 -1.29 -3.82
C SER A 126 -5.44 -1.72 -3.03
N CYS A 127 -5.25 -2.55 -2.01
CA CYS A 127 -6.31 -3.05 -1.13
C CYS A 127 -7.45 -3.72 -1.92
N ASN A 128 -7.09 -4.75 -2.69
CA ASN A 128 -8.00 -5.60 -3.43
C ASN A 128 -7.63 -7.08 -3.21
N LYS A 129 -8.19 -7.99 -4.00
CA LYS A 129 -7.92 -9.44 -3.98
C LYS A 129 -7.26 -9.91 -5.27
N LEU A 130 -6.45 -9.06 -5.91
CA LEU A 130 -5.82 -9.39 -7.18
C LEU A 130 -4.80 -10.52 -6.99
N THR A 131 -4.72 -11.40 -7.98
CA THR A 131 -3.89 -12.61 -7.98
C THR A 131 -3.08 -12.72 -9.26
N GLY A 132 -2.15 -13.67 -9.31
CA GLY A 132 -1.33 -13.93 -10.50
C GLY A 132 -0.15 -12.98 -10.61
N GLU A 133 0.55 -13.07 -11.73
CA GLU A 133 1.78 -12.31 -11.95
C GLU A 133 1.51 -10.89 -12.44
N ILE A 134 2.44 -9.99 -12.09
CA ILE A 134 2.45 -8.63 -12.62
C ILE A 134 2.91 -8.67 -14.07
N SER A 135 1.98 -8.69 -15.01
CA SER A 135 2.26 -8.61 -16.44
C SER A 135 1.75 -7.29 -16.99
N PHE A 136 2.64 -6.50 -17.57
CA PHE A 136 2.29 -5.28 -18.30
C PHE A 136 3.06 -5.26 -19.61
N GLU A 137 2.39 -4.91 -20.70
CA GLU A 137 3.06 -4.58 -21.96
C GLU A 137 3.80 -3.24 -21.80
N THR A 138 5.00 -3.32 -21.21
CA THR A 138 5.85 -2.16 -20.88
C THR A 138 6.26 -1.34 -22.09
N LYS A 139 6.20 -1.88 -23.32
CA LYS A 139 6.39 -1.10 -24.56
C LYS A 139 5.25 -0.11 -24.84
N LYS A 140 4.08 -0.27 -24.22
CA LYS A 140 2.88 0.57 -24.42
C LYS A 140 2.55 1.50 -23.25
N ILE A 141 3.18 1.31 -22.09
CA ILE A 141 3.00 2.20 -20.94
C ILE A 141 3.96 3.39 -21.10
N MET A 142 3.49 4.42 -21.78
CA MET A 142 4.25 5.65 -21.97
C MET A 142 4.21 6.46 -20.66
N LYS A 143 5.34 6.49 -19.95
CA LYS A 143 5.62 7.38 -18.80
C LYS A 143 4.64 7.25 -17.64
N LEU A 144 4.69 6.11 -16.93
CA LEU A 144 3.95 5.91 -15.67
C LEU A 144 4.64 6.65 -14.52
N PHE A 145 3.93 7.54 -13.86
CA PHE A 145 4.42 8.35 -12.73
C PHE A 145 4.25 7.61 -11.40
N THR A 146 3.15 6.88 -11.22
CA THR A 146 2.83 6.20 -9.95
C THR A 146 2.19 4.84 -10.19
N LEU A 147 2.66 3.83 -9.46
CA LEU A 147 2.12 2.47 -9.46
C LEU A 147 1.95 1.99 -8.03
N ASN A 148 0.71 1.74 -7.63
CA ASN A 148 0.38 1.18 -6.33
C ASN A 148 -0.42 -0.10 -6.50
N LEU A 149 0.21 -1.23 -6.19
CA LEU A 149 -0.38 -2.58 -6.23
C LEU A 149 -0.43 -3.22 -4.85
N SER A 150 -0.19 -2.43 -3.80
CA SER A 150 -0.05 -2.94 -2.44
C SER A 150 -1.32 -3.60 -1.90
N HIS A 151 -1.19 -4.45 -0.88
CA HIS A 151 -2.32 -5.13 -0.24
C HIS A 151 -3.18 -5.91 -1.25
N ASN A 152 -2.54 -6.85 -1.93
CA ASN A 152 -3.17 -7.81 -2.85
C ASN A 152 -2.59 -9.21 -2.60
N SER A 153 -2.87 -10.18 -3.48
CA SER A 153 -2.32 -11.55 -3.45
C SER A 153 -1.50 -11.85 -4.72
N LEU A 154 -0.78 -10.84 -5.23
CA LEU A 154 0.04 -10.97 -6.44
C LEU A 154 1.24 -11.88 -6.18
N THR A 155 1.61 -12.66 -7.20
CA THR A 155 2.66 -13.68 -7.15
C THR A 155 3.72 -13.45 -8.23
N GLY A 156 4.77 -14.27 -8.23
CA GLY A 156 5.81 -14.22 -9.25
C GLY A 156 6.82 -13.09 -9.03
N PRO A 157 7.76 -12.91 -9.97
CA PRO A 157 8.84 -11.94 -9.82
C PRO A 157 8.39 -10.50 -10.09
N VAL A 158 9.08 -9.55 -9.47
CA VAL A 158 8.95 -8.13 -9.83
C VAL A 158 9.46 -7.95 -11.27
N PRO A 159 8.65 -7.38 -12.19
CA PRO A 159 9.04 -7.26 -13.60
C PRO A 159 10.25 -6.35 -13.79
N ARG A 160 11.33 -6.90 -14.36
CA ARG A 160 12.54 -6.12 -14.71
C ARG A 160 12.20 -4.96 -15.65
N ALA A 161 11.20 -5.14 -16.50
CA ALA A 161 10.78 -4.13 -17.47
C ALA A 161 10.27 -2.82 -16.84
N PHE A 162 9.99 -2.78 -15.53
CA PHE A 162 9.73 -1.53 -14.83
C PHE A 162 10.93 -0.58 -14.84
N SER A 163 12.16 -1.05 -15.06
CA SER A 163 13.34 -0.19 -15.26
C SER A 163 13.22 0.75 -16.48
N ASN A 164 12.29 0.47 -17.40
CA ASN A 164 12.02 1.35 -18.55
C ASN A 164 11.17 2.58 -18.17
N LEU A 165 10.52 2.57 -17.00
CA LEU A 165 9.62 3.62 -16.54
C LEU A 165 10.41 4.73 -15.84
N LYS A 166 11.30 5.39 -16.58
CA LYS A 166 12.29 6.33 -16.02
C LYS A 166 11.69 7.50 -15.26
N ASP A 167 10.47 7.91 -15.61
CA ASP A 167 9.72 9.02 -15.00
C ASP A 167 8.92 8.60 -13.74
N MET A 168 9.03 7.34 -13.30
CA MET A 168 8.31 6.82 -12.14
C MET A 168 8.82 7.48 -10.85
N GLU A 169 7.89 8.02 -10.07
CA GLU A 169 8.16 8.69 -8.80
C GLU A 169 7.74 7.84 -7.59
N SER A 170 6.71 7.00 -7.74
CA SER A 170 6.15 6.20 -6.64
C SER A 170 5.87 4.77 -7.09
N LEU A 171 6.48 3.81 -6.40
CA LEU A 171 6.24 2.37 -6.59
C LEU A 171 5.95 1.69 -5.25
N ASP A 172 4.73 1.19 -5.09
CA ASP A 172 4.32 0.41 -3.92
C ASP A 172 3.83 -0.97 -4.34
N LEU A 173 4.56 -2.00 -3.93
CA LEU A 173 4.27 -3.41 -4.15
C LEU A 173 4.11 -4.16 -2.81
N SER A 174 4.05 -3.45 -1.69
CA SER A 174 4.04 -4.05 -0.36
C SER A 174 2.80 -4.91 -0.10
N TYR A 175 2.87 -5.82 0.87
CA TYR A 175 1.76 -6.72 1.23
C TYR A 175 1.22 -7.50 0.02
N ASN A 176 2.09 -8.30 -0.58
CA ASN A 176 1.78 -9.24 -1.65
C ASN A 176 2.55 -10.55 -1.41
N ASN A 177 2.53 -11.47 -2.37
CA ASN A 177 3.22 -12.75 -2.31
C ASN A 177 4.29 -12.86 -3.41
N LEU A 178 4.94 -11.73 -3.74
CA LEU A 178 5.96 -11.63 -4.79
C LEU A 178 7.22 -12.41 -4.40
N THR A 179 7.88 -13.00 -5.38
CA THR A 179 9.05 -13.86 -5.20
C THR A 179 10.25 -13.37 -6.02
N GLY A 180 11.39 -14.04 -5.88
CA GLY A 180 12.61 -13.70 -6.63
C GLY A 180 13.26 -12.41 -6.15
N ASN A 181 14.15 -11.86 -6.96
CA ASN A 181 15.00 -10.74 -6.55
C ASN A 181 14.40 -9.40 -6.96
N ILE A 182 14.71 -8.36 -6.19
CA ILE A 182 14.50 -6.97 -6.61
C ILE A 182 15.40 -6.73 -7.85
N PRO A 183 14.86 -6.31 -9.01
CA PRO A 183 15.65 -6.09 -10.21
C PRO A 183 16.75 -5.05 -9.98
N ALA A 184 18.00 -5.42 -10.27
CA ALA A 184 19.14 -4.52 -10.12
C ALA A 184 19.04 -3.33 -11.09
N GLU A 185 18.32 -3.50 -12.20
CA GLU A 185 18.05 -2.49 -13.22
C GLU A 185 17.23 -1.31 -12.69
N PHE A 186 16.58 -1.43 -11.51
CA PHE A 186 15.86 -0.32 -10.88
C PHE A 186 16.78 0.84 -10.45
N VAL A 187 18.11 0.64 -10.46
CA VAL A 187 19.10 1.74 -10.35
C VAL A 187 18.88 2.85 -11.39
N LEU A 188 18.27 2.51 -12.55
CA LEU A 188 18.00 3.45 -13.64
C LEU A 188 16.78 4.35 -13.38
N LEU A 189 16.02 4.10 -12.31
CA LEU A 189 14.83 4.87 -11.94
C LEU A 189 15.25 6.11 -11.12
N HIS A 190 15.82 7.11 -11.80
CA HIS A 190 16.43 8.28 -11.15
C HIS A 190 15.42 9.18 -10.42
N PHE A 191 14.14 9.17 -10.84
CA PHE A 191 13.07 9.97 -10.23
C PHE A 191 12.30 9.23 -9.13
N LEU A 192 12.63 7.97 -8.86
CA LEU A 192 11.93 7.17 -7.86
C LEU A 192 12.14 7.78 -6.47
N GLY A 193 11.10 8.42 -5.94
CA GLY A 193 11.10 9.10 -4.64
C GLY A 193 10.36 8.33 -3.56
N TYR A 194 9.64 7.27 -3.91
CA TYR A 194 9.01 6.34 -2.96
C TYR A 194 9.07 4.93 -3.52
N PHE A 195 9.54 4.01 -2.69
CA PHE A 195 9.64 2.59 -3.00
C PHE A 195 9.29 1.77 -1.78
N ASN A 196 8.38 0.82 -1.93
CA ASN A 196 8.02 -0.10 -0.87
C ASN A 196 7.73 -1.50 -1.44
N VAL A 197 8.47 -2.48 -0.94
CA VAL A 197 8.33 -3.91 -1.28
C VAL A 197 8.21 -4.77 -0.02
N SER A 198 7.90 -4.15 1.12
CA SER A 198 7.74 -4.83 2.40
C SER A 198 6.64 -5.89 2.36
N TYR A 199 6.72 -6.87 3.26
CA TYR A 199 5.73 -7.95 3.39
C TYR A 199 5.46 -8.68 2.07
N ASN A 200 6.54 -9.27 1.53
CA ASN A 200 6.53 -10.14 0.36
C ASN A 200 7.42 -11.36 0.62
N ASN A 201 7.64 -12.20 -0.39
CA ASN A 201 8.54 -13.35 -0.32
C ASN A 201 9.79 -13.16 -1.18
N LEU A 202 10.30 -11.92 -1.25
CA LEU A 202 11.46 -11.57 -2.07
C LEU A 202 12.75 -12.13 -1.46
N SER A 203 13.70 -12.43 -2.34
CA SER A 203 14.98 -13.06 -2.03
C SER A 203 16.18 -12.28 -2.54
N GLY A 204 17.36 -12.59 -2.01
CA GLY A 204 18.64 -12.09 -2.50
C GLY A 204 19.08 -10.80 -1.82
N LYS A 205 20.13 -10.19 -2.37
CA LYS A 205 20.78 -9.03 -1.78
C LYS A 205 19.97 -7.76 -2.06
N THR A 206 19.68 -6.97 -1.03
CA THR A 206 19.12 -5.63 -1.19
C THR A 206 20.11 -4.73 -1.95
N PRO A 207 19.64 -3.79 -2.78
CA PRO A 207 20.50 -2.86 -3.50
C PRO A 207 21.26 -1.93 -2.51
N GLU A 208 22.49 -2.29 -2.16
CA GLU A 208 23.30 -1.52 -1.21
C GLU A 208 23.86 -0.25 -1.86
N ARG A 209 23.33 0.92 -1.46
CA ARG A 209 23.89 2.25 -1.79
C ARG A 209 24.11 2.51 -3.29
N ILE A 210 23.29 1.89 -4.15
CA ILE A 210 23.34 2.07 -5.61
C ILE A 210 22.08 2.83 -6.05
N GLY A 211 22.27 4.05 -6.57
CA GLY A 211 21.17 4.92 -7.02
C GLY A 211 20.20 5.30 -5.90
N GLN A 212 18.93 5.58 -6.27
CA GLN A 212 17.87 5.93 -5.32
C GLN A 212 17.48 4.78 -4.38
N LEU A 213 17.69 3.52 -4.80
CA LEU A 213 17.28 2.35 -4.01
C LEU A 213 18.03 2.26 -2.66
N GLY A 214 19.27 2.74 -2.64
CA GLY A 214 20.07 2.81 -1.41
C GLY A 214 19.68 3.94 -0.45
N ALA A 215 18.79 4.85 -0.86
CA ALA A 215 18.29 5.95 -0.02
C ALA A 215 17.01 5.55 0.75
N PHE A 216 16.35 4.45 0.38
CA PHE A 216 15.15 4.00 1.08
C PHE A 216 15.49 3.33 2.41
N VAL A 217 14.60 3.55 3.38
CA VAL A 217 14.72 3.06 4.75
C VAL A 217 14.41 1.57 4.86
N GLU A 218 14.84 0.95 5.97
CA GLU A 218 14.59 -0.46 6.27
C GLU A 218 13.11 -0.86 6.16
N SER A 219 12.19 0.04 6.51
CA SER A 219 10.75 -0.22 6.43
C SER A 219 10.25 -0.49 5.01
N SER A 220 10.97 -0.05 3.97
CA SER A 220 10.64 -0.37 2.57
C SER A 220 10.89 -1.83 2.21
N TYR A 221 11.65 -2.57 3.03
CA TYR A 221 12.11 -3.94 2.74
C TYR A 221 11.66 -4.96 3.79
N VAL A 222 11.17 -4.50 4.95
CA VAL A 222 10.76 -5.35 6.09
C VAL A 222 9.75 -6.43 5.69
N GLY A 223 9.70 -7.54 6.42
CA GLY A 223 8.71 -8.60 6.17
C GLY A 223 9.01 -9.49 4.95
N ASN A 224 10.20 -9.38 4.37
CA ASN A 224 10.72 -10.34 3.39
C ASN A 224 11.70 -11.32 4.06
N PRO A 225 11.35 -12.61 4.23
CA PRO A 225 12.20 -13.56 4.95
C PRO A 225 13.56 -13.79 4.30
N PHE A 226 13.61 -13.84 2.97
CA PHE A 226 14.77 -14.24 2.17
C PHE A 226 15.62 -13.08 1.65
N LEU A 227 15.27 -11.82 1.95
CA LEU A 227 16.12 -10.68 1.68
C LEU A 227 17.28 -10.61 2.68
N CYS A 228 18.46 -10.23 2.19
CA CYS A 228 19.66 -10.01 2.99
C CYS A 228 20.40 -8.76 2.51
N GLY A 229 21.29 -8.20 3.32
CA GLY A 229 22.06 -6.98 3.03
C GLY A 229 21.99 -5.97 4.17
N SER A 230 22.86 -4.97 4.11
CA SER A 230 22.99 -3.93 5.15
C SER A 230 21.71 -3.14 5.42
N LEU A 231 20.82 -2.97 4.43
CA LEU A 231 19.54 -2.27 4.60
C LEU A 231 18.52 -3.04 5.44
N VAL A 232 18.70 -4.36 5.61
CA VAL A 232 17.81 -5.24 6.39
C VAL A 232 18.57 -5.85 7.58
N GLY A 233 19.81 -5.43 7.82
CA GLY A 233 20.64 -5.92 8.92
C GLY A 233 20.94 -7.44 8.89
N LYS A 234 20.77 -8.10 7.74
CA LYS A 234 20.95 -9.55 7.59
C LYS A 234 22.18 -9.87 6.74
N ASN A 235 23.06 -10.74 7.23
CA ASN A 235 24.22 -11.21 6.47
C ASN A 235 23.79 -12.14 5.33
N CYS A 236 24.24 -11.85 4.11
CA CYS A 236 24.05 -12.70 2.93
C CYS A 236 25.05 -13.87 2.93
N SER A 237 25.00 -14.74 3.95
CA SER A 237 25.73 -16.01 3.89
C SER A 237 24.94 -16.99 3.03
N PRO A 238 25.59 -17.81 2.17
CA PRO A 238 24.91 -18.93 1.57
C PRO A 238 24.42 -19.83 2.70
N VAL A 239 23.13 -20.15 2.71
CA VAL A 239 22.58 -21.16 3.61
C VAL A 239 23.30 -22.47 3.30
N GLU A 240 24.30 -22.81 4.10
CA GLU A 240 24.80 -24.18 4.13
C GLU A 240 23.63 -25.06 4.52
N THR A 241 23.22 -25.92 3.59
CA THR A 241 22.35 -27.06 3.81
C THR A 241 22.67 -27.68 5.17
N PRO A 242 21.68 -27.93 6.07
CA PRO A 242 21.97 -28.46 7.39
C PRO A 242 22.46 -29.90 7.27
N LEU A 243 23.78 -30.08 7.18
CA LEU A 243 24.44 -31.35 7.44
C LEU A 243 24.35 -31.61 8.95
N LYS A 244 23.81 -32.77 9.27
CA LYS A 244 23.60 -33.37 10.60
C LYS A 244 24.61 -32.93 11.67
N PRO A 245 24.17 -32.73 12.93
CA PRO A 245 25.04 -32.22 13.98
C PRO A 245 26.12 -33.24 14.36
N LYS A 246 27.39 -32.86 14.21
CA LYS A 246 28.49 -33.43 14.98
C LYS A 246 28.70 -32.56 16.22
N ALA A 247 28.49 -33.17 17.38
CA ALA A 247 28.80 -32.57 18.66
C ALA A 247 30.32 -32.36 18.82
N LEU A 248 30.75 -31.15 19.18
CA LEU A 248 31.80 -30.93 20.17
C LEU A 248 31.83 -29.46 20.63
N VAL A 249 31.49 -29.28 21.91
CA VAL A 249 32.16 -28.44 22.93
C VAL A 249 32.59 -27.01 22.55
N GLY A 250 31.93 -26.05 23.23
CA GLY A 250 32.61 -25.02 24.01
C GLY A 250 33.17 -23.81 23.26
N ASN A 251 32.41 -22.72 23.21
CA ASN A 251 32.69 -21.51 24.00
C ASN A 251 31.59 -20.48 23.74
N LYS A 252 30.92 -20.07 24.82
CA LYS A 252 29.95 -18.97 24.82
C LYS A 252 30.72 -17.70 25.16
N GLU A 253 30.99 -16.85 24.18
CA GLU A 253 31.05 -15.39 24.33
C GLU A 253 30.76 -14.78 22.94
N ASP A 254 29.63 -14.11 22.77
CA ASP A 254 29.62 -12.69 22.35
C ASP A 254 28.21 -12.12 22.08
N HIS A 255 27.94 -11.05 22.82
CA HIS A 255 27.26 -9.81 22.43
C HIS A 255 25.99 -9.89 21.56
N GLY A 256 24.88 -10.15 22.24
CA GLY A 256 23.54 -9.71 21.82
C GLY A 256 23.28 -8.26 22.23
N PHE A 257 22.90 -7.45 21.24
CA PHE A 257 22.50 -6.06 21.33
C PHE A 257 21.36 -5.89 22.38
N ILE A 258 21.63 -5.14 23.46
CA ILE A 258 20.82 -4.90 24.67
C ILE A 258 20.76 -6.10 25.62
N ASP A 259 21.33 -5.92 26.81
CA ASP A 259 21.19 -6.81 27.95
C ASP A 259 19.69 -6.92 28.30
N MET A 260 19.11 -8.09 28.03
CA MET A 260 17.68 -8.31 28.14
C MET A 260 17.21 -8.20 29.60
N ASP A 261 18.09 -8.50 30.55
CA ASP A 261 17.82 -8.31 31.98
C ASP A 261 17.79 -6.81 32.31
N ALA A 262 18.71 -6.02 31.73
CA ALA A 262 18.71 -4.56 31.87
C ALA A 262 17.48 -3.91 31.21
N PHE A 263 17.02 -4.43 30.07
CA PHE A 263 15.80 -3.97 29.41
C PHE A 263 14.57 -4.21 30.29
N TYR A 264 14.37 -5.43 30.80
CA TYR A 264 13.25 -5.74 31.69
C TYR A 264 13.30 -4.93 32.99
N ALA A 265 14.47 -4.72 33.57
CA ALA A 265 14.64 -3.89 34.76
C ALA A 265 14.23 -2.43 34.50
N SER A 266 14.64 -1.86 33.35
CA SER A 266 14.29 -0.48 32.98
C SER A 266 12.80 -0.31 32.70
N PHE A 267 12.17 -1.28 32.04
CA PHE A 267 10.73 -1.27 31.77
C PHE A 267 9.92 -1.34 33.07
N PHE A 268 10.32 -2.21 34.00
CA PHE A 268 9.68 -2.33 35.30
C PHE A 268 9.82 -1.04 36.13
N ALA A 269 11.00 -0.42 36.14
CA ALA A 269 11.22 0.85 36.82
C ALA A 269 10.32 1.96 36.25
N CYS A 270 10.23 2.10 34.93
CA CYS A 270 9.35 3.06 34.28
C CYS A 270 7.87 2.81 34.63
N TYR A 271 7.43 1.55 34.61
CA TYR A 271 6.07 1.19 34.99
C TYR A 271 5.74 1.60 36.43
N MET A 272 6.64 1.35 37.37
CA MET A 272 6.47 1.74 38.78
C MET A 272 6.41 3.26 38.95
N VAL A 273 7.24 4.02 38.21
CA VAL A 273 7.20 5.49 38.23
C VAL A 273 5.86 6.02 37.70
N VAL A 274 5.33 5.45 36.62
CA VAL A 274 4.03 5.86 36.07
C VAL A 274 2.90 5.60 37.08
N LEU A 275 2.90 4.45 37.74
CA LEU A 275 1.92 4.15 38.79
C LEU A 275 1.99 5.14 39.95
N LEU A 276 3.20 5.49 40.39
CA LEU A 276 3.40 6.50 41.45
C LEU A 276 2.96 7.90 41.00
N CYS A 277 3.21 8.28 39.74
CA CYS A 277 2.73 9.55 39.20
C CYS A 277 1.20 9.61 39.20
N ILE A 278 0.53 8.53 38.80
CA ILE A 278 -0.94 8.46 38.81
C ILE A 278 -1.46 8.58 40.24
N THR A 279 -0.89 7.86 41.22
CA THR A 279 -1.35 7.95 42.61
C THR A 279 -1.15 9.35 43.19
N VAL A 280 -0.03 10.01 42.88
CA VAL A 280 0.23 11.40 43.29
C VAL A 280 -0.76 12.37 42.66
N VAL A 281 -1.04 12.25 41.36
CA VAL A 281 -2.02 13.11 40.66
C VAL A 281 -3.42 12.95 41.26
N LEU A 282 -3.85 11.71 41.53
CA LEU A 282 -5.14 11.43 42.17
C LEU A 282 -5.18 11.88 43.64
N TYR A 283 -4.04 11.94 44.32
CA TYR A 283 -3.96 12.44 45.69
C TYR A 283 -4.05 13.97 45.76
N ILE A 284 -3.32 14.67 44.89
CA ILE A 284 -3.25 16.14 44.89
C ILE A 284 -4.54 16.77 44.37
N ASN A 285 -5.11 16.21 43.30
CA ASN A 285 -6.23 16.85 42.61
C ASN A 285 -7.56 16.12 42.86
N PRO A 286 -8.46 16.68 43.70
CA PRO A 286 -9.72 16.04 44.02
C PRO A 286 -10.65 15.90 42.81
N TYR A 287 -10.52 16.74 41.78
CA TYR A 287 -11.30 16.62 40.54
C TYR A 287 -10.95 15.33 39.78
N TRP A 288 -9.65 15.09 39.55
CA TRP A 288 -9.18 13.88 38.86
C TRP A 288 -9.49 12.61 39.65
N ARG A 289 -9.48 12.69 40.98
CA ARG A 289 -9.92 11.59 41.85
C ARG A 289 -11.39 11.20 41.60
N HIS A 290 -12.30 12.17 41.52
CA HIS A 290 -13.70 11.88 41.24
C HIS A 290 -13.92 11.38 39.82
N ALA A 291 -13.23 11.96 38.84
CA ALA A 291 -13.30 11.50 37.44
C ALA A 291 -12.79 10.05 37.30
N TRP A 292 -11.71 9.69 38.00
CA TRP A 292 -11.17 8.34 38.02
C TRP A 292 -12.15 7.33 38.62
N PHE A 293 -12.74 7.63 39.79
CA PHE A 293 -13.74 6.74 40.38
C PHE A 293 -14.99 6.58 39.52
N TYR A 294 -15.43 7.64 38.84
CA TYR A 294 -16.53 7.58 37.89
C TYR A 294 -16.20 6.66 36.70
N TYR A 295 -14.99 6.78 36.14
CA TYR A 295 -14.53 5.93 35.05
C TYR A 295 -14.46 4.45 35.46
N ILE A 296 -13.88 4.15 36.62
CA ILE A 296 -13.80 2.78 37.15
C ILE A 296 -15.22 2.21 37.37
N GLN A 297 -16.13 2.99 37.93
CA GLN A 297 -17.53 2.56 38.11
C GLN A 297 -18.18 2.24 36.77
N MET A 298 -17.99 3.10 35.75
CA MET A 298 -18.55 2.88 34.41
C MET A 298 -18.00 1.60 33.76
N VAL A 299 -16.72 1.30 33.95
CA VAL A 299 -16.10 0.06 33.44
C VAL A 299 -16.63 -1.16 34.19
N ILE A 300 -16.75 -1.10 35.52
CA ILE A 300 -17.32 -2.19 36.34
C ILE A 300 -18.75 -2.47 35.91
N ASP A 301 -19.57 -1.43 35.75
CA ASP A 301 -20.96 -1.58 35.34
C ASP A 301 -21.03 -2.17 33.92
N SER A 302 -20.22 -1.68 32.98
CA SER A 302 -20.18 -2.21 31.62
C SER A 302 -19.69 -3.66 31.57
N CYS A 303 -18.74 -4.06 32.40
CA CYS A 303 -18.30 -5.45 32.54
C CYS A 303 -19.38 -6.32 33.21
N TYR A 304 -20.06 -5.81 34.22
CA TYR A 304 -21.16 -6.50 34.90
C TYR A 304 -22.31 -6.79 33.93
N TYR A 305 -22.78 -5.79 33.18
CA TYR A 305 -23.82 -5.97 32.18
C TYR A 305 -23.37 -6.87 31.04
N PHE A 306 -22.12 -6.78 30.60
CA PHE A 306 -21.57 -7.71 29.60
C PHE A 306 -21.57 -9.16 30.10
N VAL A 307 -21.27 -9.42 31.37
CA VAL A 307 -21.30 -10.76 31.97
C VAL A 307 -22.74 -11.26 32.15
N VAL A 308 -23.65 -10.40 32.63
CA VAL A 308 -25.07 -10.74 32.82
C VAL A 308 -25.76 -11.03 31.48
N ASP A 309 -25.45 -10.26 30.43
CA ASP A 309 -26.06 -10.44 29.10
C ASP A 309 -25.50 -11.67 28.35
N ASN A 310 -24.28 -12.12 28.68
CA ASN A 310 -23.64 -13.27 28.02
C ASN A 310 -23.66 -14.58 28.82
N PHE A 311 -24.19 -14.60 30.06
CA PHE A 311 -24.42 -15.84 30.81
C PHE A 311 -25.90 -16.23 30.82
N PRO A 312 -26.30 -17.37 30.25
CA PRO A 312 -27.69 -17.80 30.24
C PRO A 312 -28.15 -18.18 31.65
N ILE A 313 -29.10 -17.42 32.21
CA ILE A 313 -29.85 -17.85 33.39
C ILE A 313 -30.71 -19.06 32.98
N ASN A 314 -30.23 -20.25 33.30
CA ASN A 314 -31.04 -21.47 33.31
C ASN A 314 -32.14 -21.34 34.38
N PHE A 315 -33.32 -20.86 33.99
CA PHE A 315 -34.56 -21.13 34.72
C PHE A 315 -35.23 -22.35 34.10
N CYS A 316 -34.87 -23.53 34.61
CA CYS A 316 -35.68 -24.73 34.54
C CYS A 316 -35.94 -25.23 35.96
N GLY A 317 -37.23 -25.36 36.30
CA GLY A 317 -37.77 -26.04 37.48
C GLY A 317 -38.90 -25.23 38.11
N GLY A 318 -40.16 -25.67 38.14
CA GLY A 318 -40.80 -26.91 37.69
C GLY A 318 -42.27 -26.88 38.15
N ASN A 319 -43.13 -27.55 37.39
CA ASN A 319 -44.46 -28.11 37.70
C ASN A 319 -45.27 -27.53 38.89
N MET A 320 -46.36 -26.81 38.59
CA MET A 320 -47.75 -27.26 38.67
C MET A 320 -48.67 -26.27 37.94
#